data_AF-A0AAQ3G4P4-F1
#
_entry.id   AF-A0AAQ3G4P4-F1
#
_cell.length_a   1.000
_cell.length_b   1.000
_cell.length_c   1.000
_cell.angle_alpha   90.00
_cell.angle_beta   90.00
_cell.angle_gamma   90.00
#
_symmetry.space_group_name_H-M   'P 1'
#
loop_
_entity.id
_entity.type
_entity.pdbx_description
1 polymer ?
#
loop_
_entity_poly.entity_id
_entity_poly.type
_entity_poly.pdbx_seq_one_letter_code
_entity_poly.pdbx_strand_id
1 'polypeptide(L)'
;MPSPISNQSSLNLNALHQNSAQSVQSGTSQANSGTAISARPKPGNGMARVNGQMVPMTSLNESGFTSAFPTRNSAAIAQRSRIGINPQRAQQLLSQHEQLSTEARMAMEHIVGSELNNFPQAKQHVDQLSQQHYHSVPTQYKNNISEALEDYQGSHGDNFLMNVAAMGFPDINTYLKMRDPMFNDENEVNEFMTSFGHHYSAFTGIDDEEEELDEIKSRVDERLKEPTQQLTRYLHNAPRLQGGLPLIKGVTGGDNPVTTQVDGNKTLESVLEGKALNFNGFLSTSSKYESALDFSGKMPSSALGQPQYIVDLTKNDEKNEILRRHAMRDLHQGNMETGSLLFLFKASNAAGISVNATQHAANPGGGEHRLSGEDEILMAPGHFFVPEQIVRNKDGVALIGSLHYGR
;
A
#
# COMPACT_ATOMS: atom_id res chain seq x y z
N MET A 1 -8.04 15.74 3.15
CA MET A 1 -7.38 15.09 2.00
C MET A 1 -8.25 15.27 0.76
N PRO A 2 -7.70 15.56 -0.43
CA PRO A 2 -8.54 15.65 -1.62
C PRO A 2 -9.13 14.27 -1.89
N SER A 3 -10.45 14.21 -2.08
CA SER A 3 -11.14 13.08 -2.70
C SER A 3 -10.50 12.76 -4.05
N PRO A 4 -10.53 11.51 -4.54
CA PRO A 4 -10.02 11.19 -5.87
C PRO A 4 -10.81 11.99 -6.91
N ILE A 5 -10.17 12.98 -7.53
CA ILE A 5 -10.73 13.65 -8.71
C ILE A 5 -10.69 12.61 -9.83
N SER A 6 -11.89 12.30 -10.32
CA SER A 6 -12.19 11.40 -11.43
C SER A 6 -11.16 11.52 -12.56
N ASN A 7 -10.56 10.40 -12.95
CA ASN A 7 -9.73 10.29 -14.15
C ASN A 7 -10.49 10.80 -15.39
N GLN A 8 -10.20 12.02 -15.83
CA GLN A 8 -10.53 12.52 -17.16
C GLN A 8 -9.31 13.21 -17.79
N SER A 9 -8.26 12.43 -18.00
CA SER A 9 -7.18 12.77 -18.95
C SER A 9 -6.35 11.52 -19.17
N SER A 10 -6.81 10.68 -20.11
CA SER A 10 -6.03 9.55 -20.62
C SER A 10 -4.83 10.08 -21.41
N LEU A 11 -3.66 10.10 -20.79
CA LEU A 11 -2.38 10.20 -21.50
C LEU A 11 -2.16 8.89 -22.27
N ASN A 12 -2.03 9.01 -23.59
CA ASN A 12 -1.97 7.91 -24.52
C ASN A 12 -0.53 7.36 -24.59
N LEU A 13 -0.18 6.46 -23.66
CA LEU A 13 1.14 5.79 -23.57
C LEU A 13 1.41 4.75 -24.68
N ASN A 14 0.50 4.55 -25.64
CA ASN A 14 0.63 3.54 -26.70
C ASN A 14 1.54 3.93 -27.88
N ALA A 15 2.23 5.08 -27.84
CA ALA A 15 3.11 5.51 -28.92
C ALA A 15 4.57 5.02 -28.81
N LEU A 16 4.98 4.40 -27.70
CA LEU A 16 6.37 4.01 -27.42
C LEU A 16 6.74 2.54 -27.75
N HIS A 17 5.82 1.77 -28.34
CA HIS A 17 6.07 0.37 -28.70
C HIS A 17 5.70 0.03 -30.16
N GLN A 18 6.21 0.80 -31.12
CA GLN A 18 6.30 0.32 -32.51
C GLN A 18 7.60 0.78 -33.14
N ASN A 19 8.60 -0.11 -33.12
CA ASN A 19 9.71 -0.26 -34.07
C ASN A 19 10.67 -1.28 -33.43
N SER A 20 10.62 -2.57 -33.72
CA SER A 20 11.14 -3.09 -34.98
C SER A 20 10.93 -4.62 -34.99
N ALA A 21 10.16 -5.10 -35.98
CA ALA A 21 10.08 -6.50 -36.32
C ALA A 21 10.68 -6.68 -37.71
N GLN A 22 11.90 -7.22 -37.79
CA GLN A 22 12.38 -7.90 -38.99
C GLN A 22 13.10 -9.19 -38.59
N SER A 23 12.71 -10.23 -39.32
CA SER A 23 12.95 -11.66 -39.11
C SER A 23 14.23 -12.15 -39.79
N VAL A 24 14.99 -13.03 -39.15
CA VAL A 24 15.78 -14.08 -39.85
C VAL A 24 15.82 -15.39 -39.03
N GLN A 25 15.56 -16.46 -39.78
CA GLN A 25 15.56 -17.92 -39.60
C GLN A 25 16.53 -18.63 -38.62
N SER A 26 15.93 -19.56 -37.85
CA SER A 26 16.32 -20.96 -37.52
C SER A 26 17.79 -21.41 -37.41
N GLY A 27 18.15 -22.02 -36.26
CA GLY A 27 19.29 -22.94 -36.13
C GLY A 27 19.65 -23.35 -34.69
N THR A 28 19.27 -24.58 -34.31
CA THR A 28 19.90 -25.52 -33.33
C THR A 28 20.62 -25.03 -32.06
N SER A 29 20.08 -25.48 -30.92
CA SER A 29 20.78 -26.07 -29.75
C SER A 29 22.07 -25.42 -29.23
N GLN A 30 21.98 -24.68 -28.12
CA GLN A 30 22.94 -24.78 -27.01
C GLN A 30 22.44 -24.07 -25.76
N ALA A 31 22.62 -24.73 -24.62
CA ALA A 31 22.35 -24.20 -23.30
C ALA A 31 23.28 -23.00 -23.03
N ASN A 32 22.74 -21.79 -23.05
CA ASN A 32 23.39 -20.63 -22.49
C ASN A 32 22.80 -20.35 -21.12
N SER A 33 23.58 -20.69 -20.09
CA SER A 33 23.55 -20.03 -18.79
C SER A 33 23.81 -18.53 -19.00
N GLY A 34 22.76 -17.80 -19.35
CA GLY A 34 22.79 -16.35 -19.44
C GLY A 34 23.07 -15.79 -18.06
N THR A 35 24.22 -15.15 -17.92
CA THR A 35 24.54 -14.22 -16.84
C THR A 35 23.33 -13.31 -16.63
N ALA A 36 22.65 -13.49 -15.51
CA ALA A 36 21.61 -12.57 -15.08
C ALA A 36 22.23 -11.18 -15.09
N ILE A 37 21.74 -10.30 -15.97
CA ILE A 37 21.94 -8.87 -15.84
C ILE A 37 21.46 -8.60 -14.41
N SER A 38 22.40 -8.30 -13.51
CA SER A 38 22.09 -7.93 -12.14
C SER A 38 21.26 -6.66 -12.24
N ALA A 39 19.94 -6.81 -12.29
CA ALA A 39 19.01 -5.70 -12.19
C ALA A 39 19.44 -4.92 -10.96
N ARG A 40 19.80 -3.64 -11.15
CA ARG A 40 20.16 -2.78 -10.02
C ARG A 40 19.00 -2.83 -9.02
N PRO A 41 19.27 -2.76 -7.71
CA PRO A 41 18.20 -2.76 -6.73
C PRO A 41 17.35 -1.52 -6.97
N LYS A 42 16.08 -1.68 -7.37
CA LYS A 42 15.08 -0.59 -7.36
C LYS A 42 14.56 -0.36 -5.93
N PRO A 43 13.95 0.79 -5.61
CA PRO A 43 13.31 1.00 -4.31
C PRO A 43 12.37 -0.16 -3.97
N GLY A 44 12.48 -0.67 -2.74
CA GLY A 44 11.74 -1.86 -2.26
C GLY A 44 12.34 -3.22 -2.65
N ASN A 45 13.33 -3.30 -3.53
CA ASN A 45 14.07 -4.54 -3.78
C ASN A 45 15.26 -4.68 -2.82
N GLY A 46 15.59 -5.92 -2.46
CA GLY A 46 16.85 -6.24 -1.80
C GLY A 46 16.66 -7.12 -0.57
N MET A 47 17.37 -6.81 0.51
CA MET A 47 17.29 -7.54 1.77
C MET A 47 16.85 -6.58 2.87
N ALA A 48 15.82 -6.93 3.63
CA ALA A 48 15.36 -6.15 4.77
C ALA A 48 15.30 -7.02 6.04
N ARG A 49 15.38 -6.40 7.21
CA ARG A 49 15.23 -7.08 8.49
C ARG A 49 13.77 -7.07 8.91
N VAL A 50 13.16 -8.24 9.09
CA VAL A 50 11.81 -8.44 9.61
C VAL A 50 11.89 -9.36 10.82
N ASN A 51 11.42 -8.92 11.98
CA ASN A 51 11.51 -9.61 13.27
C ASN A 51 12.93 -10.11 13.57
N GLY A 52 13.93 -9.26 13.32
CA GLY A 52 15.34 -9.58 13.52
C GLY A 52 15.97 -10.46 12.44
N GLN A 53 15.21 -10.99 11.47
CA GLN A 53 15.70 -11.88 10.41
C GLN A 53 15.83 -11.14 9.07
N MET A 54 16.92 -11.39 8.34
CA MET A 54 17.08 -10.86 6.98
C MET A 54 16.24 -11.66 6.00
N VAL A 55 15.36 -11.00 5.25
CA VAL A 55 14.49 -11.60 4.23
C VAL A 55 14.65 -10.90 2.89
N PRO A 56 14.54 -11.63 1.77
CA PRO A 56 14.53 -11.01 0.44
C PRO A 56 13.21 -10.29 0.21
N MET A 57 13.31 -9.04 -0.24
CA MET A 57 12.20 -8.16 -0.59
C MET A 57 12.15 -7.98 -2.10
N THR A 58 10.93 -8.07 -2.65
CA THR A 58 10.62 -7.76 -4.03
C THR A 58 9.61 -6.62 -4.08
N SER A 59 10.00 -5.49 -4.64
CA SER A 59 9.14 -4.34 -4.89
C SER A 59 7.93 -4.73 -5.76
N LEU A 60 6.76 -4.27 -5.34
CA LEU A 60 5.49 -4.55 -6.00
C LEU A 60 5.00 -3.40 -6.86
N ASN A 61 5.65 -2.23 -6.84
CA ASN A 61 5.22 -1.07 -7.60
C ASN A 61 6.44 -0.23 -7.99
N GLU A 62 6.28 0.66 -8.96
CA GLU A 62 7.37 1.51 -9.46
C GLU A 62 7.89 2.48 -8.39
N SER A 63 7.05 2.93 -7.46
CA SER A 63 7.50 3.78 -6.35
C SER A 63 8.26 3.02 -5.26
N GLY A 64 8.13 1.70 -5.21
CA GLY A 64 8.77 0.87 -4.19
C GLY A 64 8.25 1.06 -2.77
N PHE A 65 7.12 1.74 -2.57
CA PHE A 65 6.52 1.89 -1.24
C PHE A 65 5.95 0.58 -0.67
N THR A 66 5.66 -0.40 -1.53
CA THR A 66 5.22 -1.73 -1.11
C THR A 66 6.15 -2.79 -1.67
N SER A 67 6.46 -3.79 -0.87
CA SER A 67 7.26 -4.95 -1.29
C SER A 67 6.64 -6.25 -0.79
N ALA A 68 7.02 -7.38 -1.35
CA ALA A 68 6.64 -8.69 -0.86
C ALA A 68 7.86 -9.49 -0.41
N PHE A 69 7.66 -10.35 0.58
CA PHE A 69 8.66 -11.32 1.00
C PHE A 69 8.03 -12.69 1.32
N PRO A 70 8.77 -13.79 1.11
CA PRO A 70 8.27 -15.12 1.41
C PRO A 70 8.12 -15.33 2.92
N THR A 71 7.06 -16.02 3.30
CA THR A 71 6.77 -16.45 4.67
C THR A 71 6.71 -17.97 4.76
N ARG A 72 6.46 -18.51 5.95
CA ARG A 72 6.13 -19.94 6.13
C ARG A 72 4.90 -20.34 5.30
N ASN A 73 3.91 -19.46 5.18
CA ASN A 73 2.72 -19.71 4.38
C ASN A 73 3.03 -19.82 2.88
N SER A 74 4.01 -19.05 2.39
CA SER A 74 4.45 -19.14 0.99
C SER A 74 5.03 -20.51 0.66
N ALA A 75 5.85 -21.08 1.55
CA ALA A 75 6.39 -22.42 1.37
C ALA A 75 5.29 -23.49 1.37
N ALA A 76 4.32 -23.38 2.28
CA ALA A 76 3.16 -24.29 2.31
C ALA A 76 2.35 -24.19 1.01
N ILE A 77 2.05 -22.98 0.53
CA ILE A 77 1.33 -22.76 -0.73
C ILE A 77 2.10 -23.30 -1.94
N ALA A 78 3.42 -23.12 -1.99
CA ALA A 78 4.25 -23.66 -3.06
C ALA A 78 4.23 -25.20 -3.09
N GLN A 79 4.19 -25.87 -1.93
CA GLN A 79 4.03 -27.32 -1.84
C GLN A 79 2.64 -27.76 -2.30
N ARG A 80 1.57 -27.08 -1.85
CA ARG A 80 0.18 -27.37 -2.22
C ARG A 80 -0.06 -27.20 -3.72
N SER A 81 0.60 -26.24 -4.35
CA SER A 81 0.53 -26.00 -5.79
C SER A 81 0.95 -27.21 -6.63
N ARG A 82 1.69 -28.17 -6.04
CA ARG A 82 2.13 -29.42 -6.71
C ARG A 82 1.11 -30.54 -6.64
N ILE A 83 0.07 -30.41 -5.81
CA ILE A 83 -0.99 -31.41 -5.67
C ILE A 83 -1.86 -31.40 -6.93
N GLY A 84 -2.15 -32.57 -7.49
CA GLY A 84 -3.07 -32.72 -8.61
C GLY A 84 -4.50 -32.43 -8.18
N ILE A 85 -5.21 -31.60 -8.96
CA ILE A 85 -6.63 -31.29 -8.75
C ILE A 85 -7.44 -31.96 -9.85
N ASN A 86 -8.51 -32.67 -9.49
CA ASN A 86 -9.42 -33.23 -10.49
C ASN A 86 -10.18 -32.09 -11.20
N PRO A 87 -10.07 -31.93 -12.54
CA PRO A 87 -10.73 -30.85 -13.27
C PRO A 87 -12.26 -30.86 -13.14
N GLN A 88 -12.89 -32.04 -13.07
CA GLN A 88 -14.34 -32.16 -12.90
C GLN A 88 -14.79 -31.61 -11.54
N ARG A 89 -14.01 -31.89 -10.49
CA ARG A 89 -14.28 -31.39 -9.14
C ARG A 89 -14.08 -29.88 -9.05
N ALA A 90 -13.05 -29.35 -9.71
CA ALA A 90 -12.85 -27.91 -9.81
C ALA A 90 -14.02 -27.23 -10.52
N GLN A 91 -14.48 -27.77 -11.66
CA GLN A 91 -15.64 -27.25 -12.37
C GLN A 91 -16.92 -27.33 -11.52
N GLN A 92 -17.16 -28.45 -10.84
CA GLN A 92 -18.31 -28.62 -9.95
C GLN A 92 -18.31 -27.62 -8.79
N LEU A 93 -17.14 -27.35 -8.19
CA LEU A 93 -17.03 -26.32 -7.15
C LEU A 93 -17.32 -24.94 -7.75
N LEU A 94 -16.70 -24.61 -8.88
CA LEU A 94 -16.84 -23.30 -9.50
C LEU A 94 -18.27 -23.05 -10.00
N SER A 95 -19.05 -24.08 -10.31
CA SER A 95 -20.47 -23.93 -10.65
C SER A 95 -21.38 -23.60 -9.46
N GLN A 96 -20.89 -23.72 -8.22
CA GLN A 96 -21.66 -23.40 -6.99
C GLN A 96 -21.67 -21.89 -6.70
N HIS A 97 -21.98 -21.08 -7.72
CA HIS A 97 -21.86 -19.63 -7.66
C HIS A 97 -22.61 -18.98 -6.48
N GLU A 98 -23.82 -19.43 -6.19
CA GLU A 98 -24.64 -18.87 -5.10
C GLU A 98 -24.02 -19.12 -3.72
N GLN A 99 -23.52 -20.34 -3.48
CA GLN A 99 -22.86 -20.68 -2.21
C GLN A 99 -21.57 -19.88 -2.04
N LEU A 100 -20.71 -19.86 -3.06
CA LEU A 100 -19.44 -19.13 -3.03
C LEU A 100 -19.66 -17.63 -2.84
N SER A 101 -20.65 -17.05 -3.52
CA SER A 101 -21.01 -15.63 -3.39
C SER A 101 -21.57 -15.32 -2.01
N THR A 102 -22.35 -16.24 -1.42
CA THR A 102 -22.86 -16.08 -0.05
C THR A 102 -21.74 -16.05 0.99
N GLU A 103 -20.75 -16.95 0.88
CA GLU A 103 -19.58 -16.94 1.76
C GLU A 103 -18.75 -15.66 1.60
N ALA A 104 -18.54 -15.21 0.36
CA ALA A 104 -17.85 -13.96 0.06
C ALA A 104 -18.59 -12.73 0.62
N ARG A 105 -19.92 -12.72 0.53
CA ARG A 105 -20.77 -11.66 1.08
C ARG A 105 -20.66 -11.57 2.59
N MET A 106 -20.69 -12.70 3.30
CA MET A 106 -20.49 -12.71 4.76
C MET A 106 -19.12 -12.14 5.15
N ALA A 107 -18.07 -12.40 4.36
CA ALA A 107 -16.75 -11.83 4.60
C ALA A 107 -16.71 -10.31 4.35
N MET A 108 -17.40 -9.81 3.32
CA MET A 108 -17.54 -8.36 3.11
C MET A 108 -18.36 -7.70 4.22
N GLU A 109 -19.46 -8.33 4.67
CA GLU A 109 -20.26 -7.87 5.81
C GLU A 109 -19.39 -7.80 7.08
N HIS A 110 -18.47 -8.76 7.28
CA HIS A 110 -17.50 -8.70 8.36
C HIS A 110 -16.55 -7.51 8.23
N ILE A 111 -16.04 -7.19 7.04
CA ILE A 111 -15.17 -6.02 6.83
C ILE A 111 -15.91 -4.72 7.18
N VAL A 112 -17.13 -4.56 6.66
CA VAL A 112 -17.98 -3.38 6.94
C VAL A 112 -18.27 -3.26 8.43
N GLY A 113 -18.64 -4.37 9.09
CA GLY A 113 -18.91 -4.40 10.53
C GLY A 113 -17.68 -4.22 11.40
N SER A 114 -16.47 -4.35 10.85
CA SER A 114 -15.20 -4.29 11.59
C SER A 114 -14.54 -2.91 11.57
N GLU A 115 -15.19 -1.85 11.10
CA GLU A 115 -14.62 -0.51 11.26
C GLU A 115 -14.43 -0.17 12.75
N LEU A 116 -13.31 0.48 13.08
CA LEU A 116 -12.91 0.72 14.47
C LEU A 116 -13.96 1.56 15.23
N ASN A 117 -14.69 2.43 14.53
CA ASN A 117 -15.75 3.25 15.11
C ASN A 117 -16.98 2.47 15.58
N ASN A 118 -17.16 1.22 15.13
CA ASN A 118 -18.15 0.30 15.70
C ASN A 118 -17.71 -0.30 17.06
N PHE A 119 -16.49 -0.01 17.52
CA PHE A 119 -15.95 -0.46 18.80
C PHE A 119 -15.52 0.74 19.68
N PRO A 120 -16.47 1.50 20.26
CA PRO A 120 -16.16 2.75 20.96
C PRO A 120 -15.13 2.62 22.09
N GLN A 121 -15.16 1.50 22.83
CA GLN A 121 -14.18 1.24 23.90
C GLN A 121 -12.77 1.05 23.33
N ALA A 122 -12.64 0.31 22.23
CA ALA A 122 -11.36 0.09 21.57
C ALA A 122 -10.83 1.38 20.96
N LYS A 123 -11.70 2.16 20.30
CA LYS A 123 -11.34 3.48 19.76
C LYS A 123 -10.89 4.45 20.85
N GLN A 124 -11.67 4.59 21.92
CA GLN A 124 -11.31 5.44 23.05
C GLN A 124 -9.98 5.01 23.68
N HIS A 125 -9.71 3.71 23.76
CA HIS A 125 -8.43 3.22 24.26
C HIS A 125 -7.27 3.63 23.35
N VAL A 126 -7.39 3.50 22.03
CA VAL A 126 -6.39 3.96 21.05
C VAL A 126 -6.15 5.46 21.18
N ASP A 127 -7.21 6.24 21.32
CA ASP A 127 -7.13 7.69 21.47
C ASP A 127 -6.40 8.07 22.77
N GLN A 128 -6.74 7.43 23.90
CA GLN A 128 -6.07 7.63 25.18
C GLN A 128 -4.58 7.28 25.10
N LEU A 129 -4.23 6.15 24.48
CA LEU A 129 -2.83 5.75 24.29
C LEU A 129 -2.07 6.79 23.46
N SER A 130 -2.70 7.32 22.42
CA SER A 130 -2.10 8.33 21.53
C SER A 130 -1.88 9.66 22.26
N GLN A 131 -2.87 10.12 23.04
CA GLN A 131 -2.77 11.33 23.86
C GLN A 131 -1.69 11.18 24.95
N GLN A 132 -1.67 10.05 25.66
CA GLN A 132 -0.66 9.76 26.68
C GLN A 132 0.75 9.73 26.08
N HIS A 133 0.91 9.09 24.92
CA HIS A 133 2.17 9.05 24.19
C HIS A 133 2.64 10.47 23.86
N TYR A 134 1.79 11.30 23.27
CA TYR A 134 2.11 12.70 23.00
C TYR A 134 2.47 13.49 24.26
N HIS A 135 1.73 13.34 25.35
CA HIS A 135 2.03 14.03 26.61
C HIS A 135 3.34 13.57 27.25
N SER A 136 3.77 12.33 27.01
CA SER A 136 5.04 11.78 27.51
C SER A 136 6.26 12.33 26.76
N VAL A 137 6.08 12.86 25.55
CA VAL A 137 7.16 13.48 24.78
C VAL A 137 7.62 14.79 25.44
N PRO A 138 8.93 15.08 25.52
CA PRO A 138 9.43 16.35 26.03
C PRO A 138 8.87 17.55 25.26
N THR A 139 8.51 18.62 25.96
CA THR A 139 7.85 19.81 25.40
C THR A 139 8.54 20.38 24.16
N GLN A 140 9.88 20.37 24.13
CA GLN A 140 10.68 20.89 23.01
C GLN A 140 10.50 20.13 21.68
N TYR A 141 9.94 18.93 21.69
CA TYR A 141 9.69 18.13 20.47
C TYR A 141 8.23 18.13 20.01
N LYS A 142 7.32 18.69 20.82
CA LYS A 142 5.89 18.62 20.57
C LYS A 142 5.46 19.36 19.32
N ASN A 143 5.98 20.59 19.13
CA ASN A 143 5.68 21.40 17.94
C ASN A 143 6.12 20.67 16.68
N ASN A 144 7.34 20.14 16.66
CA ASN A 144 7.84 19.44 15.49
C ASN A 144 7.06 18.17 15.14
N ILE A 145 6.50 17.46 16.13
CA ILE A 145 5.62 16.31 15.87
C ILE A 145 4.33 16.78 15.21
N SER A 146 3.73 17.86 15.71
CA SER A 146 2.53 18.44 15.13
C SER A 146 2.78 18.93 13.71
N GLU A 147 3.87 19.67 13.47
CA GLU A 147 4.27 20.15 12.15
C GLU A 147 4.52 18.98 11.19
N ALA A 148 5.22 17.92 11.62
CA ALA A 148 5.45 16.74 10.79
C ALA A 148 4.14 15.99 10.44
N LEU A 149 3.16 15.98 11.35
CA LEU A 149 1.83 15.43 11.07
C LEU A 149 1.04 16.32 10.10
N GLU A 150 1.15 17.64 10.24
CA GLU A 150 0.53 18.60 9.32
C GLU A 150 1.13 18.51 7.91
N ASP A 151 2.45 18.42 7.79
CA ASP A 151 3.14 18.16 6.52
C ASP A 151 2.64 16.84 5.91
N TYR A 152 2.62 15.75 6.69
CA TYR A 152 2.17 14.45 6.19
C TYR A 152 0.70 14.43 5.75
N GLN A 153 -0.19 15.15 6.44
CA GLN A 153 -1.61 15.25 6.07
C GLN A 153 -1.89 16.34 5.01
N GLY A 154 -0.88 17.13 4.66
CA GLY A 154 -0.98 18.24 3.71
C GLY A 154 -1.38 17.80 2.30
N SER A 155 -1.88 18.75 1.52
CA SER A 155 -2.37 18.48 0.15
C SER A 155 -1.27 18.45 -0.92
N HIS A 156 -0.07 18.98 -0.62
CA HIS A 156 0.96 19.27 -1.62
C HIS A 156 1.96 18.13 -1.87
N GLY A 157 1.53 16.89 -1.62
CA GLY A 157 2.32 15.68 -1.91
C GLY A 157 3.43 15.38 -0.91
N ASP A 158 3.49 16.11 0.20
CA ASP A 158 4.50 15.89 1.24
C ASP A 158 4.37 14.48 1.84
N ASN A 159 3.18 13.87 1.87
CA ASN A 159 3.01 12.47 2.24
C ASN A 159 3.83 11.50 1.37
N PHE A 160 3.92 11.76 0.06
CA PHE A 160 4.74 10.99 -0.88
C PHE A 160 6.23 11.24 -0.62
N LEU A 161 6.65 12.50 -0.51
CA LEU A 161 8.04 12.88 -0.31
C LEU A 161 8.59 12.42 1.06
N MET A 162 7.77 12.49 2.11
CA MET A 162 8.09 11.92 3.42
C MET A 162 8.22 10.40 3.36
N ASN A 163 7.47 9.70 2.51
CA ASN A 163 7.66 8.26 2.29
C ASN A 163 8.97 7.96 1.55
N VAL A 164 9.39 8.81 0.60
CA VAL A 164 10.72 8.73 -0.01
C VAL A 164 11.82 8.87 1.06
N ALA A 165 11.72 9.89 1.92
CA ALA A 165 12.65 10.09 3.02
C ALA A 165 12.61 8.93 4.05
N ALA A 166 11.43 8.39 4.36
CA ALA A 166 11.26 7.28 5.31
C ALA A 166 11.89 5.97 4.83
N MET A 167 11.95 5.74 3.51
CA MET A 167 12.71 4.64 2.91
C MET A 167 14.23 4.82 3.01
N GLY A 168 14.70 5.99 3.47
CA GLY A 168 16.11 6.29 3.71
C GLY A 168 16.79 7.02 2.55
N PHE A 169 16.04 7.48 1.54
CA PHE A 169 16.61 8.30 0.48
C PHE A 169 16.90 9.71 1.00
N PRO A 170 18.10 10.27 0.72
CA PRO A 170 18.47 11.59 1.23
C PRO A 170 17.77 12.74 0.50
N ASP A 171 17.41 12.55 -0.77
CA ASP A 171 16.82 13.53 -1.69
C ASP A 171 16.02 12.81 -2.80
N ILE A 172 15.21 13.56 -3.55
CA ILE A 172 14.36 12.98 -4.61
C ILE A 172 15.17 12.45 -5.79
N ASN A 173 16.28 13.11 -6.15
CA ASN A 173 17.12 12.75 -7.28
C ASN A 173 17.76 11.37 -7.10
N THR A 174 18.26 11.07 -5.91
CA THR A 174 18.84 9.79 -5.54
C THR A 174 17.79 8.68 -5.59
N TYR A 175 16.57 8.97 -5.12
CA TYR A 175 15.44 8.04 -5.22
C TYR A 175 15.07 7.72 -6.68
N LEU A 176 14.93 8.76 -7.52
CA LEU A 176 14.56 8.60 -8.93
C LEU A 176 15.63 7.82 -9.72
N LYS A 177 16.92 8.13 -9.53
CA LYS A 177 18.04 7.39 -10.15
C LYS A 177 18.09 5.92 -9.74
N MET A 178 17.65 5.60 -8.52
CA MET A 178 17.55 4.22 -8.05
C MET A 178 16.36 3.50 -8.68
N ARG A 179 15.26 4.21 -8.96
CA ARG A 179 14.08 3.65 -9.63
C ARG A 179 14.40 3.27 -11.07
N ASP A 180 14.96 4.20 -11.84
CA ASP A 180 15.31 3.94 -13.24
C ASP A 180 16.57 4.76 -13.66
N PRO A 181 17.52 4.16 -14.38
CA PRO A 181 18.68 4.88 -14.93
C PRO A 181 18.35 6.08 -15.82
N MET A 182 17.14 6.22 -16.38
CA MET A 182 16.74 7.38 -17.17
C MET A 182 16.83 8.69 -16.38
N PHE A 183 16.59 8.66 -15.06
CA PHE A 183 16.68 9.81 -14.16
C PHE A 183 18.12 10.29 -13.89
N ASN A 184 19.10 9.78 -14.63
CA ASN A 184 20.39 10.45 -14.76
C ASN A 184 20.32 11.69 -15.68
N ASP A 185 19.29 11.79 -16.51
CA ASP A 185 18.94 12.98 -17.27
C ASP A 185 18.06 13.91 -16.41
N GLU A 186 18.46 15.18 -16.28
CA GLU A 186 17.72 16.18 -15.52
C GLU A 186 16.36 16.49 -16.16
N ASN A 187 16.22 16.31 -17.48
CA ASN A 187 14.92 16.53 -18.15
C ASN A 187 13.87 15.51 -17.69
N GLU A 188 14.26 14.26 -17.49
CA GLU A 188 13.38 13.20 -16.96
C GLU A 188 12.99 13.48 -15.51
N VAL A 189 13.93 14.03 -14.72
CA VAL A 189 13.63 14.51 -13.35
C VAL A 189 12.62 15.65 -13.40
N ASN A 190 12.84 16.65 -14.26
CA ASN A 190 11.93 17.78 -14.43
C ASN A 190 10.53 17.32 -14.80
N GLU A 191 10.39 16.46 -15.82
CA GLU A 191 9.10 15.95 -16.26
C GLU A 191 8.35 15.22 -15.13
N PHE A 192 9.07 14.37 -14.38
CA PHE A 192 8.49 13.68 -13.24
C PHE A 192 8.02 14.65 -12.15
N MET A 193 8.85 15.64 -11.82
CA MET A 193 8.55 16.60 -10.75
C MET A 193 7.48 17.62 -11.13
N THR A 194 7.38 18.01 -12.41
CA THR A 194 6.26 18.77 -12.94
C THR A 194 4.96 17.96 -12.87
N SER A 195 4.99 16.68 -13.27
CA SER A 195 3.82 15.80 -13.14
C SER A 195 3.37 15.64 -11.68
N PHE A 196 4.33 15.46 -10.75
CA PHE A 196 4.08 15.43 -9.33
C PHE A 196 3.46 16.75 -8.84
N GLY A 197 4.04 17.90 -9.23
CA GLY A 197 3.59 19.21 -8.82
C GLY A 197 2.16 19.52 -9.28
N HIS A 198 1.79 19.15 -10.51
CA HIS A 198 0.41 19.28 -10.97
C HIS A 198 -0.53 18.28 -10.29
N HIS A 199 -0.10 17.03 -10.08
CA HIS A 199 -0.95 16.02 -9.43
C HIS A 199 -1.37 16.42 -8.01
N TYR A 200 -0.42 16.97 -7.25
CA TYR A 200 -0.65 17.39 -5.87
C TYR A 200 -0.97 18.88 -5.71
N SER A 201 -1.13 19.62 -6.81
CA SER A 201 -1.29 21.08 -6.78
C SER A 201 -0.22 21.74 -5.89
N ALA A 202 1.03 21.33 -6.05
CA ALA A 202 2.17 21.84 -5.28
C ALA A 202 2.70 23.17 -5.85
N PHE A 203 2.40 23.46 -7.11
CA PHE A 203 2.64 24.77 -7.71
C PHE A 203 1.64 25.79 -7.17
N THR A 204 2.13 26.92 -6.69
CA THR A 204 1.31 27.98 -6.08
C THR A 204 0.88 29.02 -7.10
N GLY A 205 1.64 29.15 -8.20
CA GLY A 205 1.44 30.15 -9.23
C GLY A 205 1.78 31.57 -8.79
N ILE A 206 2.55 31.70 -7.70
CA ILE A 206 2.99 32.99 -7.16
C ILE A 206 4.36 33.35 -7.77
N ASP A 207 5.25 32.37 -7.88
CA ASP A 207 6.61 32.53 -8.39
C ASP A 207 6.75 31.92 -9.80
N ASP A 208 7.95 32.03 -10.39
CA ASP A 208 8.25 31.38 -11.67
C ASP A 208 8.16 29.85 -11.52
N GLU A 209 7.61 29.17 -12.53
CA GLU A 209 7.39 27.72 -12.49
C GLU A 209 8.71 26.94 -12.36
N GLU A 210 9.79 27.47 -12.93
CA GLU A 210 11.14 26.91 -12.76
C GLU A 210 11.64 27.01 -11.31
N GLU A 211 11.37 28.13 -10.63
CA GLU A 211 11.75 28.33 -9.23
C GLU A 211 10.90 27.44 -8.30
N GLU A 212 9.58 27.40 -8.52
CA GLU A 212 8.69 26.49 -7.77
C GLU A 212 9.06 25.02 -8.00
N LEU A 213 9.49 24.64 -9.21
CA LEU A 213 9.94 23.29 -9.52
C LEU A 213 11.21 22.92 -8.74
N ASP A 214 12.19 23.83 -8.69
CA ASP A 214 13.43 23.62 -7.94
C ASP A 214 13.17 23.52 -6.43
N GLU A 215 12.24 24.31 -5.88
CA GLU A 215 11.78 24.17 -4.49
C GLU A 215 11.12 22.81 -4.22
N ILE A 216 10.31 22.29 -5.15
CA ILE A 216 9.69 20.97 -5.00
C ILE A 216 10.77 19.87 -5.02
N LYS A 217 11.79 19.99 -5.88
CA LYS A 217 12.91 19.03 -5.94
C LYS A 217 13.72 18.98 -4.66
N SER A 218 14.02 20.15 -4.06
CA SER A 218 14.82 20.24 -2.84
C SER A 218 14.02 19.94 -1.56
N ARG A 219 12.68 19.86 -1.66
CA ARG A 219 11.80 19.72 -0.50
C ARG A 219 12.11 18.52 0.39
N VAL A 220 12.58 17.41 -0.18
CA VAL A 220 12.97 16.21 0.60
C VAL A 220 14.15 16.53 1.52
N ASP A 221 15.24 17.04 0.98
CA ASP A 221 16.49 17.24 1.71
C ASP A 221 16.54 18.52 2.54
N GLU A 222 15.88 19.60 2.07
CA GLU A 222 15.92 20.91 2.73
C GLU A 222 14.83 21.09 3.79
N ARG A 223 13.65 20.46 3.63
CA ARG A 223 12.50 20.65 4.53
C ARG A 223 12.03 19.38 5.23
N LEU A 224 11.78 18.30 4.49
CA LEU A 224 10.99 17.16 5.00
C LEU A 224 11.83 16.07 5.70
N LYS A 225 13.15 16.05 5.50
CA LYS A 225 14.04 15.03 6.07
C LYS A 225 13.99 14.96 7.59
N GLU A 226 14.13 16.09 8.26
CA GLU A 226 14.10 16.14 9.73
C GLU A 226 12.70 15.83 10.30
N PRO A 227 11.61 16.48 9.82
CA PRO A 227 10.24 16.12 10.20
C PRO A 227 9.94 14.63 10.02
N THR A 228 10.34 14.04 8.89
CA THR A 228 10.16 12.61 8.62
C THR A 228 10.86 11.73 9.65
N GLN A 229 12.12 12.05 9.99
CA GLN A 229 12.87 11.30 10.99
C GLN A 229 12.24 11.41 12.38
N GLN A 230 11.78 12.60 12.75
CA GLN A 230 11.14 12.84 14.03
C GLN A 230 9.80 12.10 14.13
N LEU A 231 8.95 12.17 13.09
CA LEU A 231 7.71 11.42 13.02
C LEU A 231 7.95 9.91 13.05
N THR A 232 8.94 9.41 12.31
CA THR A 232 9.35 7.99 12.32
C THR A 232 9.73 7.54 13.73
N ARG A 233 10.56 8.30 14.45
CA ARG A 233 10.95 8.00 15.84
C ARG A 233 9.77 8.06 16.79
N TYR A 234 8.88 9.05 16.62
CA TYR A 234 7.68 9.19 17.44
C TYR A 234 6.76 7.96 17.28
N LEU A 235 6.48 7.54 16.05
CA LEU A 235 5.63 6.38 15.76
C LEU A 235 6.29 5.05 16.16
N HIS A 236 7.60 4.89 15.97
CA HIS A 236 8.32 3.70 16.43
C HIS A 236 8.19 3.48 17.94
N ASN A 237 8.14 4.56 18.71
CA ASN A 237 8.00 4.53 20.16
C ASN A 237 6.53 4.56 20.62
N ALA A 238 5.56 4.58 19.70
CA ALA A 238 4.15 4.57 20.05
C ALA A 238 3.74 3.28 20.78
N PRO A 239 2.75 3.34 21.69
CA PRO A 239 2.16 2.16 22.28
C PRO A 239 1.75 1.13 21.22
N ARG A 240 1.95 -0.15 21.51
CA ARG A 240 1.64 -1.22 20.55
C ARG A 240 0.15 -1.48 20.55
N LEU A 241 -0.47 -1.38 19.37
CA LEU A 241 -1.84 -1.82 19.13
C LEU A 241 -1.83 -3.35 19.02
N GLN A 242 -2.70 -4.00 19.81
CA GLN A 242 -2.74 -5.44 19.99
C GLN A 242 -4.18 -5.95 20.01
N GLY A 243 -4.35 -7.27 20.17
CA GLY A 243 -5.67 -7.88 20.33
C GLY A 243 -6.48 -8.02 19.04
N GLY A 244 -5.85 -7.84 17.87
CA GLY A 244 -6.55 -7.92 16.59
C GLY A 244 -7.43 -6.71 16.31
N LEU A 245 -7.08 -5.54 16.85
CA LEU A 245 -7.77 -4.28 16.59
C LEU A 245 -7.94 -4.08 15.07
N PRO A 246 -9.17 -3.90 14.57
CA PRO A 246 -9.40 -3.81 13.15
C PRO A 246 -9.04 -2.42 12.63
N LEU A 247 -8.30 -2.38 11.54
CA LEU A 247 -7.93 -1.16 10.82
C LEU A 247 -8.19 -1.38 9.34
N ILE A 248 -8.74 -0.38 8.65
CA ILE A 248 -9.13 -0.53 7.25
C ILE A 248 -8.29 0.39 6.40
N LYS A 249 -7.85 -0.09 5.24
CA LYS A 249 -7.15 0.72 4.24
C LYS A 249 -7.70 0.43 2.86
N GLY A 250 -8.14 1.45 2.14
CA GLY A 250 -8.30 1.34 0.70
C GLY A 250 -7.12 1.92 -0.03
N VAL A 251 -6.85 1.35 -1.20
CA VAL A 251 -5.86 1.84 -2.15
C VAL A 251 -6.36 1.56 -3.56
N THR A 252 -6.06 2.48 -4.47
CA THR A 252 -6.20 2.21 -5.90
C THR A 252 -5.03 1.35 -6.37
N GLY A 253 -5.35 0.44 -7.29
CA GLY A 253 -4.51 -0.65 -7.78
C GLY A 253 -3.71 -0.32 -9.04
N GLY A 254 -3.44 0.96 -9.29
CA GLY A 254 -2.60 1.41 -10.41
C GLY A 254 -1.11 1.36 -10.08
N ASP A 255 -0.25 1.52 -11.08
CA ASP A 255 1.20 1.60 -10.90
C ASP A 255 1.72 3.00 -11.27
N ASN A 256 1.04 4.05 -10.77
CA ASN A 256 1.45 5.43 -11.02
C ASN A 256 2.59 5.84 -10.05
N PRO A 257 3.81 6.09 -10.56
CA PRO A 257 4.98 6.34 -9.73
C PRO A 257 5.00 7.70 -9.02
N VAL A 258 4.09 8.64 -9.36
CA VAL A 258 3.92 9.91 -8.63
C VAL A 258 2.93 9.81 -7.47
N THR A 259 2.45 8.61 -7.14
CA THR A 259 1.41 8.41 -6.11
C THR A 259 1.78 7.33 -5.12
N THR A 260 0.98 7.18 -4.06
CA THR A 260 1.10 6.09 -3.07
C THR A 260 0.27 4.85 -3.43
N GLN A 261 -0.08 4.69 -4.72
CA GLN A 261 -0.82 3.54 -5.23
C GLN A 261 -0.02 2.24 -5.10
N VAL A 262 -0.73 1.11 -5.21
CA VAL A 262 -0.13 -0.23 -5.28
C VAL A 262 -0.44 -0.83 -6.64
N ASP A 263 0.49 -1.54 -7.26
CA ASP A 263 0.15 -2.36 -8.43
C ASP A 263 -0.76 -3.49 -7.97
N GLY A 264 -2.04 -3.42 -8.34
CA GLY A 264 -3.03 -4.36 -7.88
C GLY A 264 -2.77 -5.79 -8.35
N ASN A 265 -2.18 -5.95 -9.55
CA ASN A 265 -1.88 -7.27 -10.11
C ASN A 265 -0.73 -7.92 -9.36
N LYS A 266 0.41 -7.23 -9.23
CA LYS A 266 1.59 -7.75 -8.51
C LYS A 266 1.29 -7.97 -7.02
N THR A 267 0.47 -7.11 -6.43
CA THR A 267 0.01 -7.24 -5.04
C THR A 267 -0.84 -8.49 -4.86
N LEU A 268 -1.87 -8.68 -5.68
CA LEU A 268 -2.74 -9.84 -5.57
C LEU A 268 -2.00 -11.16 -5.87
N GLU A 269 -1.14 -11.18 -6.88
CA GLU A 269 -0.30 -12.33 -7.20
C GLU A 269 0.55 -12.74 -5.98
N SER A 270 1.25 -11.77 -5.37
CA SER A 270 2.08 -12.02 -4.19
C SER A 270 1.27 -12.56 -3.01
N VAL A 271 0.06 -12.02 -2.81
CA VAL A 271 -0.86 -12.49 -1.76
C VAL A 271 -1.37 -13.90 -2.04
N LEU A 272 -1.73 -14.23 -3.28
CA LEU A 272 -2.15 -15.59 -3.68
C LEU A 272 -1.02 -16.62 -3.60
N GLU A 273 0.24 -16.17 -3.61
CA GLU A 273 1.42 -16.98 -3.29
C GLU A 273 1.71 -17.07 -1.78
N GLY A 274 0.92 -16.39 -0.95
CA GLY A 274 1.07 -16.36 0.51
C GLY A 274 2.27 -15.57 1.00
N LYS A 275 2.82 -14.66 0.18
CA LYS A 275 3.85 -13.73 0.61
C LYS A 275 3.24 -12.69 1.55
N ALA A 276 4.04 -12.19 2.47
CA ALA A 276 3.66 -11.01 3.25
C ALA A 276 3.97 -9.76 2.43
N LEU A 277 3.18 -8.70 2.66
CA LEU A 277 3.40 -7.39 2.06
C LEU A 277 4.06 -6.48 3.09
N ASN A 278 5.20 -5.88 2.77
CA ASN A 278 5.89 -4.90 3.58
C ASN A 278 5.57 -3.48 3.08
N PHE A 279 5.19 -2.59 4.00
CA PHE A 279 5.03 -1.17 3.74
C PHE A 279 6.34 -0.47 4.10
N ASN A 280 7.06 -0.01 3.07
CA ASN A 280 8.42 0.54 3.20
C ASN A 280 8.42 1.98 3.75
N GLY A 281 7.30 2.69 3.59
CA GLY A 281 7.05 3.99 4.20
C GLY A 281 6.02 3.91 5.33
N PHE A 282 5.50 5.06 5.75
CA PHE A 282 4.37 5.14 6.68
C PHE A 282 3.15 4.42 6.13
N LEU A 283 2.37 3.80 7.02
CA LEU A 283 1.13 3.14 6.67
C LEU A 283 -0.04 3.92 7.28
N SER A 284 -0.77 4.63 6.41
CA SER A 284 -2.01 5.31 6.78
C SER A 284 -3.21 4.37 6.64
N THR A 285 -4.04 4.33 7.68
CA THR A 285 -5.26 3.52 7.79
C THR A 285 -6.41 4.35 8.35
N SER A 286 -7.63 3.97 8.02
CA SER A 286 -8.86 4.61 8.45
C SER A 286 -9.55 3.80 9.54
N SER A 287 -10.17 4.51 10.48
CA SER A 287 -11.11 3.95 11.46
C SER A 287 -12.53 3.77 10.91
N LYS A 288 -12.80 4.25 9.69
CA LYS A 288 -14.10 4.23 8.99
C LYS A 288 -14.02 3.48 7.65
N TYR A 289 -14.98 2.60 7.40
CA TYR A 289 -15.07 1.85 6.14
C TYR A 289 -15.29 2.76 4.93
N GLU A 290 -16.17 3.76 5.04
CA GLU A 290 -16.51 4.66 3.94
C GLU A 290 -15.27 5.44 3.44
N SER A 291 -14.48 6.02 4.36
CA SER A 291 -13.25 6.72 4.00
C SER A 291 -12.22 5.79 3.36
N ALA A 292 -12.09 4.55 3.87
CA ALA A 292 -11.21 3.57 3.25
C ALA A 292 -11.68 3.23 1.82
N LEU A 293 -12.99 3.07 1.61
CA LEU A 293 -13.53 2.77 0.30
C LEU A 293 -13.31 3.91 -0.70
N ASP A 294 -13.47 5.17 -0.27
CA ASP A 294 -13.15 6.35 -1.08
C ASP A 294 -11.69 6.33 -1.53
N PHE A 295 -10.74 5.97 -0.65
CA PHE A 295 -9.32 5.81 -1.01
C PHE A 295 -9.04 4.65 -1.97
N SER A 296 -9.95 3.68 -2.07
CA SER A 296 -9.88 2.64 -3.11
C SER A 296 -10.44 3.08 -4.47
N GLY A 297 -10.88 4.35 -4.58
CA GLY A 297 -11.47 4.92 -5.80
C GLY A 297 -12.91 4.46 -6.04
N LYS A 298 -13.62 4.03 -4.98
CA LYS A 298 -15.00 3.54 -5.05
C LYS A 298 -15.90 4.37 -4.14
N MET A 299 -17.19 4.38 -4.47
CA MET A 299 -18.22 5.04 -3.67
C MET A 299 -18.93 4.00 -2.79
N PRO A 300 -19.46 4.36 -1.59
CA PRO A 300 -20.23 3.45 -0.74
C PRO A 300 -21.38 2.71 -1.44
N SER A 301 -22.04 3.36 -2.41
CA SER A 301 -23.17 2.78 -3.14
C SER A 301 -22.80 1.66 -4.11
N SER A 302 -21.56 1.66 -4.63
CA SER A 302 -21.07 0.62 -5.55
C SER A 302 -20.08 -0.34 -4.90
N ALA A 303 -19.38 0.11 -3.86
CA ALA A 303 -18.33 -0.63 -3.16
C ALA A 303 -17.37 -1.31 -4.16
N LEU A 304 -16.95 -2.55 -3.84
CA LEU A 304 -16.16 -3.39 -4.75
C LEU A 304 -17.04 -4.22 -5.70
N GLY A 305 -18.34 -3.92 -5.82
CA GLY A 305 -19.31 -4.70 -6.58
C GLY A 305 -19.75 -5.99 -5.89
N GLN A 306 -20.38 -6.89 -6.66
CA GLN A 306 -20.93 -8.14 -6.12
C GLN A 306 -19.82 -9.10 -5.65
N PRO A 307 -19.85 -9.60 -4.39
CA PRO A 307 -18.92 -10.63 -3.91
C PRO A 307 -19.10 -11.96 -4.66
N GLN A 308 -18.01 -12.57 -5.10
CA GLN A 308 -18.04 -13.76 -5.97
C GLN A 308 -17.59 -15.03 -5.25
N TYR A 309 -16.43 -15.00 -4.60
CA TYR A 309 -15.91 -16.09 -3.78
C TYR A 309 -14.81 -15.59 -2.85
N ILE A 310 -14.51 -16.39 -1.82
CA ILE A 310 -13.42 -16.15 -0.87
C ILE A 310 -12.37 -17.26 -0.98
N VAL A 311 -11.10 -16.87 -0.99
CA VAL A 311 -9.95 -17.76 -0.84
C VAL A 311 -9.41 -17.61 0.57
N ASP A 312 -9.46 -18.67 1.37
CA ASP A 312 -8.87 -18.71 2.70
C ASP A 312 -7.50 -19.40 2.64
N LEU A 313 -6.43 -18.60 2.76
CA LEU A 313 -5.05 -19.06 2.69
C LEU A 313 -4.62 -19.84 3.94
N THR A 314 -5.33 -19.67 5.05
CA THR A 314 -5.07 -20.35 6.33
C THR A 314 -5.56 -21.80 6.33
N LYS A 315 -6.54 -22.11 5.47
CA LYS A 315 -7.09 -23.45 5.33
C LYS A 315 -6.26 -24.29 4.37
N ASN A 316 -6.08 -25.56 4.74
CA ASN A 316 -5.35 -26.55 3.93
C ASN A 316 -6.32 -27.60 3.36
N ASP A 317 -7.32 -27.13 2.63
CA ASP A 317 -8.30 -27.98 1.98
C ASP A 317 -8.29 -27.76 0.45
N GLU A 318 -8.83 -28.74 -0.26
CA GLU A 318 -8.88 -28.76 -1.72
C GLU A 318 -9.74 -27.61 -2.29
N LYS A 319 -10.80 -27.21 -1.59
CA LYS A 319 -11.69 -26.12 -2.02
C LYS A 319 -10.91 -24.82 -2.15
N ASN A 320 -10.18 -24.44 -1.10
CA ASN A 320 -9.39 -23.21 -1.07
C ASN A 320 -8.23 -23.25 -2.08
N GLU A 321 -7.61 -24.40 -2.30
CA GLU A 321 -6.56 -24.54 -3.32
C GLU A 321 -7.13 -24.43 -4.75
N ILE A 322 -8.31 -24.99 -5.03
CA ILE A 322 -9.02 -24.79 -6.31
C ILE A 322 -9.30 -23.30 -6.54
N LEU A 323 -9.91 -22.62 -5.55
CA LEU A 323 -10.26 -21.21 -5.67
C LEU A 323 -9.03 -20.32 -5.83
N ARG A 324 -7.93 -20.61 -5.11
CA ARG A 324 -6.66 -19.90 -5.23
C ARG A 324 -6.05 -20.03 -6.61
N ARG A 325 -6.00 -21.25 -7.17
CA ARG A 325 -5.50 -21.47 -8.54
C ARG A 325 -6.40 -20.84 -9.60
N HIS A 326 -7.72 -20.86 -9.37
CA HIS A 326 -8.67 -20.17 -10.23
C HIS A 326 -8.45 -18.66 -10.22
N ALA A 327 -8.31 -18.05 -9.04
CA ALA A 327 -8.00 -16.63 -8.90
C ALA A 327 -6.68 -16.27 -9.58
N MET A 328 -5.63 -17.07 -9.37
CA MET A 328 -4.32 -16.85 -10.02
C MET A 328 -4.44 -16.90 -11.55
N ARG A 329 -5.16 -17.89 -12.10
CA ARG A 329 -5.38 -18.00 -13.54
C ARG A 329 -6.16 -16.81 -14.08
N ASP A 330 -7.22 -16.41 -13.39
CA ASP A 330 -8.05 -15.30 -13.81
C ASP A 330 -7.29 -13.97 -13.76
N LEU A 331 -6.44 -13.79 -12.75
CA LEU A 331 -5.51 -12.66 -12.66
C LEU A 331 -4.57 -12.62 -13.87
N HIS A 332 -3.89 -13.73 -14.19
CA HIS A 332 -2.99 -13.82 -15.35
C HIS A 332 -3.70 -13.63 -16.70
N GLN A 333 -5.01 -13.89 -16.76
CA GLN A 333 -5.84 -13.68 -17.94
C GLN A 333 -6.45 -12.27 -18.03
N GLY A 334 -6.23 -11.40 -17.03
CA GLY A 334 -6.84 -10.08 -16.96
C GLY A 334 -8.36 -10.11 -16.68
N ASN A 335 -8.86 -11.22 -16.13
CA ASN A 335 -10.28 -11.42 -15.79
C ASN A 335 -10.60 -10.96 -14.35
N MET A 336 -9.67 -10.32 -13.66
CA MET A 336 -9.84 -9.78 -12.31
C MET A 336 -9.67 -8.26 -12.33
N GLU A 337 -10.64 -7.54 -11.79
CA GLU A 337 -10.49 -6.11 -11.53
C GLU A 337 -9.64 -5.91 -10.28
N THR A 338 -8.41 -5.44 -10.45
CA THR A 338 -7.48 -5.16 -9.36
C THR A 338 -7.24 -3.67 -9.17
N GLY A 339 -7.94 -2.78 -9.88
CA GLY A 339 -7.81 -1.33 -9.76
C GLY A 339 -8.28 -0.74 -8.43
N SER A 340 -8.95 -1.54 -7.60
CA SER A 340 -9.40 -1.15 -6.25
C SER A 340 -9.15 -2.28 -5.26
N LEU A 341 -8.34 -2.00 -4.23
CA LEU A 341 -8.06 -2.94 -3.15
C LEU A 341 -8.51 -2.37 -1.82
N LEU A 342 -9.08 -3.23 -0.99
CA LEU A 342 -9.46 -2.92 0.38
C LEU A 342 -8.80 -3.91 1.34
N PHE A 343 -8.13 -3.40 2.37
CA PHE A 343 -7.47 -4.20 3.39
C PHE A 343 -8.25 -4.08 4.70
N LEU A 344 -8.52 -5.22 5.33
CA LEU A 344 -8.83 -5.31 6.75
C LEU A 344 -7.62 -5.89 7.48
N PHE A 345 -6.95 -5.02 8.22
CA PHE A 345 -5.82 -5.36 9.06
C PHE A 345 -6.31 -5.72 10.46
N LYS A 346 -5.83 -6.85 10.98
CA LYS A 346 -5.95 -7.19 12.39
C LYS A 346 -4.63 -6.84 13.06
N ALA A 347 -4.60 -5.72 13.79
CA ALA A 347 -3.38 -5.23 14.41
C ALA A 347 -2.87 -6.21 15.46
N SER A 348 -1.63 -6.66 15.29
CA SER A 348 -0.94 -7.59 16.19
C SER A 348 0.48 -7.09 16.40
N ASN A 349 0.68 -6.34 17.48
CA ASN A 349 1.92 -5.61 17.76
C ASN A 349 2.18 -4.52 16.69
N ALA A 350 1.17 -3.74 16.32
CA ALA A 350 1.34 -2.61 15.40
C ALA A 350 1.78 -1.35 16.16
N ALA A 351 2.64 -0.53 15.56
CA ALA A 351 3.16 0.71 16.13
C ALA A 351 2.55 1.92 15.41
N GLY A 352 1.55 2.55 16.03
CA GLY A 352 0.88 3.71 15.45
C GLY A 352 0.04 4.47 16.46
N ILE A 353 -0.48 5.60 16.01
CA ILE A 353 -1.24 6.58 16.81
C ILE A 353 -2.48 7.00 16.04
N SER A 354 -3.53 7.38 16.77
CA SER A 354 -4.59 8.22 16.20
C SER A 354 -4.05 9.63 15.99
N VAL A 355 -4.10 10.10 14.76
CA VAL A 355 -3.62 11.44 14.40
C VAL A 355 -4.52 12.49 15.05
N ASN A 356 -5.83 12.31 14.94
CA ASN A 356 -6.83 13.20 15.54
C ASN A 356 -6.67 13.30 17.06
N ALA A 357 -6.46 12.18 17.75
CA ALA A 357 -6.25 12.19 19.20
C ALA A 357 -4.93 12.89 19.59
N THR A 358 -3.89 12.73 18.78
CA THR A 358 -2.60 13.40 18.99
C THR A 358 -2.72 14.91 18.78
N GLN A 359 -3.41 15.35 17.71
CA GLN A 359 -3.70 16.76 17.45
C GLN A 359 -4.58 17.36 18.55
N HIS A 360 -5.58 16.63 19.05
CA HIS A 360 -6.39 17.08 20.17
C HIS A 360 -5.57 17.25 21.46
N ALA A 361 -4.61 16.35 21.74
CA ALA A 361 -3.69 16.53 22.87
C ALA A 361 -2.75 17.73 22.69
N ALA A 362 -2.38 18.06 21.44
CA ALA A 362 -1.58 19.23 21.11
C ALA A 362 -2.34 20.54 21.32
N ASN A 363 -3.62 20.57 20.96
CA ASN A 363 -4.48 21.75 21.08
C ASN A 363 -5.92 21.37 21.51
N PRO A 364 -6.16 21.15 22.82
CA PRO A 364 -7.47 20.69 23.32
C PRO A 364 -8.62 21.68 23.07
N GLY A 365 -8.30 22.97 22.90
CA GLY A 365 -9.27 24.03 22.60
C GLY A 365 -9.34 24.43 21.13
N GLY A 366 -8.55 23.78 20.27
CA GLY A 366 -8.65 23.94 18.82
C GLY A 366 -9.97 23.37 18.32
N GLY A 367 -10.62 24.05 17.37
CA GLY A 367 -11.72 23.45 16.63
C GLY A 367 -11.25 22.20 15.87
N GLU A 368 -12.18 21.44 15.29
CA GLU A 368 -11.85 20.42 14.30
C GLU A 368 -10.90 21.03 13.26
N HIS A 369 -9.64 20.57 13.23
CA HIS A 369 -8.63 21.08 12.31
C HIS A 369 -9.12 20.85 10.88
N ARG A 370 -8.77 21.73 9.94
CA ARG A 370 -9.21 21.65 8.52
C ARG A 370 -8.84 20.32 7.83
N LEU A 371 -7.93 19.54 8.43
CA LEU A 371 -7.46 18.21 8.01
C LEU A 371 -8.12 17.04 8.77
N SER A 372 -9.00 17.29 9.76
CA SER A 372 -9.66 16.28 10.62
C SER A 372 -10.83 15.53 9.95
N GLY A 373 -10.92 15.56 8.61
CA GLY A 373 -12.02 14.93 7.88
C GLY A 373 -12.00 13.39 7.95
N GLU A 374 -10.84 12.80 8.19
CA GLU A 374 -10.66 11.37 8.41
C GLU A 374 -10.24 11.08 9.85
N ASP A 375 -10.65 9.91 10.37
CA ASP A 375 -10.21 9.37 11.64
C ASP A 375 -9.04 8.38 11.41
N GLU A 376 -7.87 8.97 11.14
CA GLU A 376 -6.67 8.28 10.69
C GLU A 376 -5.90 7.63 11.87
N ILE A 377 -5.53 6.36 11.68
CA ILE A 377 -4.49 5.70 12.46
C ILE A 377 -3.23 5.60 11.60
N LEU A 378 -2.22 6.41 11.93
CA LEU A 378 -0.94 6.45 11.23
C LEU A 378 0.07 5.52 11.90
N MET A 379 0.68 4.67 11.07
CA MET A 379 1.61 3.64 11.51
C MET A 379 3.03 3.95 11.05
N ALA A 380 4.00 3.56 11.88
CA ALA A 380 5.40 3.74 11.57
C ALA A 380 5.84 2.96 10.31
N PRO A 381 6.94 3.33 9.64
CA PRO A 381 7.50 2.52 8.56
C PRO A 381 7.96 1.13 9.03
N GLY A 382 7.85 0.11 8.17
CA GLY A 382 8.26 -1.27 8.48
C GLY A 382 7.17 -2.17 9.06
N HIS A 383 5.90 -1.81 8.85
CA HIS A 383 4.80 -2.75 9.06
C HIS A 383 4.71 -3.74 7.91
N PHE A 384 4.32 -4.96 8.22
CA PHE A 384 4.02 -5.97 7.21
C PHE A 384 2.68 -6.66 7.47
N PHE A 385 1.99 -6.92 6.38
CA PHE A 385 0.71 -7.61 6.31
C PHE A 385 0.91 -9.07 5.93
N VAL A 386 0.41 -9.98 6.77
CA VAL A 386 0.34 -11.41 6.47
C VAL A 386 -1.07 -11.72 6.00
N PRO A 387 -1.28 -12.04 4.71
CA PRO A 387 -2.61 -12.29 4.19
C PRO A 387 -3.17 -13.61 4.71
N GLU A 388 -4.47 -13.61 5.01
CA GLU A 388 -5.20 -14.76 5.49
C GLU A 388 -6.37 -15.11 4.58
N GLN A 389 -7.12 -14.12 4.15
CA GLN A 389 -8.26 -14.31 3.26
C GLN A 389 -8.30 -13.27 2.14
N ILE A 390 -8.82 -13.68 1.00
CA ILE A 390 -8.98 -12.86 -0.20
C ILE A 390 -10.43 -12.97 -0.65
N VAL A 391 -11.16 -11.87 -0.67
CA VAL A 391 -12.51 -11.81 -1.18
C VAL A 391 -12.46 -11.22 -2.58
N ARG A 392 -12.81 -12.04 -3.57
CA ARG A 392 -13.00 -11.55 -4.93
C ARG A 392 -14.37 -10.91 -5.04
N ASN A 393 -14.39 -9.66 -5.49
CA ASN A 393 -15.60 -8.96 -5.86
C ASN A 393 -15.56 -8.65 -7.36
N LYS A 394 -16.70 -8.24 -7.91
CA LYS A 394 -16.83 -7.94 -9.34
C LYS A 394 -15.90 -6.79 -9.79
N ASP A 395 -15.80 -5.74 -8.97
CA ASP A 395 -15.18 -4.46 -9.31
C ASP A 395 -13.98 -4.12 -8.40
N GLY A 396 -13.39 -5.14 -7.74
CA GLY A 396 -12.22 -4.99 -6.87
C GLY A 396 -11.95 -6.21 -5.98
N VAL A 397 -10.95 -6.09 -5.10
CA VAL A 397 -10.51 -7.18 -4.23
C VAL A 397 -10.40 -6.71 -2.78
N ALA A 398 -10.91 -7.51 -1.84
CA ALA A 398 -10.67 -7.27 -0.42
C ALA A 398 -9.72 -8.30 0.17
N LEU A 399 -8.84 -7.86 1.06
CA LEU A 399 -7.77 -8.64 1.68
C LEU A 399 -7.90 -8.55 3.19
N ILE A 400 -7.97 -9.70 3.86
CA ILE A 400 -8.06 -9.78 5.32
C ILE A 400 -6.82 -10.49 5.83
N GLY A 401 -6.23 -9.98 6.92
CA GLY A 401 -5.04 -10.60 7.49
C GLY A 401 -4.49 -9.86 8.69
N SER A 402 -3.35 -10.33 9.18
CA SER A 402 -2.71 -9.79 10.38
C SER A 402 -1.65 -8.75 10.00
N LEU A 403 -1.66 -7.61 10.71
CA LEU A 403 -0.68 -6.54 10.55
C LEU A 403 0.29 -6.55 11.72
N HIS A 404 1.58 -6.65 11.40
CA HIS A 404 2.64 -6.74 12.37
C HIS A 404 3.66 -5.62 12.16
N TYR A 405 4.29 -5.19 13.25
CA TYR A 405 5.46 -4.32 13.18
C TYR A 405 6.73 -5.17 13.26
N GLY A 406 7.58 -5.07 12.23
CA GLY A 406 8.71 -5.98 12.02
C GLY A 406 10.05 -5.55 12.63
N ARG A 407 10.10 -4.47 13.40
CA ARG A 407 11.35 -3.94 13.95
C ARG A 407 11.62 -4.40 15.38
#